data_AF-A0A2E2UUN4-F1
#
_entry.id   AF-A0A2E2UUN4-F1
#
_cell.length_a   1.000
_cell.length_b   1.000
_cell.length_c   1.000
_cell.angle_alpha   90.00
_cell.angle_beta   90.00
_cell.angle_gamma   90.00
#
_symmetry.space_group_name_H-M   'P 1'
#
loop_
_entity.id
_entity.type
_entity.pdbx_description
1 polymer ?
#
loop_
_entity_poly.entity_id
_entity_poly.type
_entity_poly.pdbx_seq_one_letter_code
_entity_poly.pdbx_strand_id
1 'polypeptide(L)'
;MDYKKTNAARTTISRDLKELADSVGGNMYELISILQSRANQIGVEIKEELIAKLDEFATPSDTLEEVFENQEQTEISRFYERLPKPTLIAIQELLEDNIYVREKIKKEEITLEKDEMDDLESEEISSEDVPSEENKDSESVNEV
;
A
#
# COMPACT_ATOMS: atom_id res chain seq x y z
N MET A 1 -15.66 5.10 -13.15
CA MET A 1 -14.62 5.78 -13.96
C MET A 1 -14.79 5.38 -15.42
N ASP A 2 -14.51 6.26 -16.39
CA ASP A 2 -14.57 5.89 -17.82
C ASP A 2 -13.31 5.10 -18.24
N TYR A 3 -13.27 3.80 -17.92
CA TYR A 3 -12.13 2.94 -18.28
C TYR A 3 -11.91 2.81 -19.79
N LYS A 4 -12.94 3.18 -20.57
CA LYS A 4 -12.93 3.24 -22.04
C LYS A 4 -11.93 4.26 -22.60
N LYS A 5 -11.43 5.19 -21.78
CA LYS A 5 -10.49 6.26 -22.18
C LYS A 5 -9.17 6.21 -21.40
N THR A 6 -8.79 5.05 -20.87
CA THR A 6 -7.50 4.95 -20.17
C THR A 6 -6.35 5.07 -21.17
N ASN A 7 -5.39 5.96 -20.89
CA ASN A 7 -4.15 6.09 -21.66
C ASN A 7 -3.11 5.02 -21.29
N ALA A 8 -3.54 3.97 -20.59
CA ALA A 8 -2.68 2.92 -20.09
C ALA A 8 -2.20 2.02 -21.25
N ALA A 9 -0.91 1.69 -21.24
CA ALA A 9 -0.34 0.76 -22.21
C ALA A 9 -1.03 -0.61 -22.16
N ARG A 10 -1.30 -1.19 -23.33
CA ARG A 10 -1.94 -2.52 -23.46
C ARG A 10 -0.94 -3.66 -23.28
N THR A 11 0.35 -3.36 -23.39
CA THR A 11 1.46 -4.30 -23.25
C THR A 11 2.38 -3.87 -22.12
N THR A 12 3.26 -4.77 -21.70
CA THR A 12 4.30 -4.44 -20.73
C THR A 12 5.29 -3.45 -21.34
N ILE A 13 5.46 -2.31 -20.69
CA ILE A 13 6.49 -1.32 -21.01
C ILE A 13 7.49 -1.23 -19.85
N SER A 14 8.74 -0.98 -20.18
CA SER A 14 9.76 -0.70 -19.16
C SER A 14 9.52 0.69 -18.58
N ARG A 15 9.64 0.83 -17.26
CA ARG A 15 9.49 2.10 -16.53
C ARG A 15 10.57 2.19 -15.47
N ASP A 16 10.99 3.41 -15.14
CA ASP A 16 11.93 3.62 -14.05
C ASP A 16 11.20 3.46 -12.70
N LEU A 17 11.63 2.45 -11.93
CA LEU A 17 11.06 2.13 -10.63
C LEU A 17 11.42 3.16 -9.57
N LYS A 18 12.55 3.86 -9.74
CA LYS A 18 13.03 4.84 -8.76
C LYS A 18 12.17 6.09 -8.82
N GLU A 19 11.91 6.60 -10.03
CA GLU A 19 11.02 7.75 -10.24
C GLU A 19 9.60 7.48 -9.71
N LEU A 20 9.09 6.26 -9.93
CA LEU A 20 7.80 5.84 -9.39
C LEU A 20 7.80 5.76 -7.86
N ALA A 21 8.87 5.25 -7.25
CA ALA A 21 8.98 5.19 -5.79
C ALA A 21 9.08 6.59 -5.18
N ASP A 22 9.83 7.50 -5.80
CA ASP A 22 10.00 8.87 -5.35
C ASP A 22 8.66 9.63 -5.34
N SER A 23 7.74 9.33 -6.26
CA SER A 23 6.37 9.91 -6.26
C SER A 23 5.54 9.56 -5.02
N VAL A 24 5.89 8.47 -4.32
CA VAL A 24 5.15 7.93 -3.16
C VAL A 24 6.01 7.93 -1.89
N GLY A 25 7.00 8.82 -1.80
CA GLY A 25 7.82 8.98 -0.58
C GLY A 25 9.08 8.11 -0.52
N GLY A 26 9.51 7.56 -1.66
CA GLY A 26 10.82 6.91 -1.83
C GLY A 26 10.89 5.44 -1.39
N ASN A 27 9.80 4.86 -0.88
CA ASN A 27 9.75 3.46 -0.48
C ASN A 27 9.09 2.57 -1.55
N MET A 28 9.87 1.64 -2.11
CA MET A 28 9.41 0.71 -3.14
C MET A 28 8.32 -0.25 -2.65
N TYR A 29 8.36 -0.69 -1.39
CA TYR A 29 7.37 -1.63 -0.86
C TYR A 29 6.01 -0.98 -0.66
N GLU A 30 6.02 0.28 -0.23
CA GLU A 30 4.83 1.09 -0.08
C GLU A 30 4.16 1.35 -1.44
N LEU A 31 4.97 1.73 -2.43
CA LEU A 31 4.53 1.83 -3.83
C LEU A 31 3.81 0.55 -4.31
N ILE A 32 4.41 -0.63 -4.08
CA ILE A 32 3.79 -1.90 -4.49
C ILE A 32 2.45 -2.12 -3.77
N SER A 33 2.38 -1.84 -2.47
CA SER A 33 1.15 -1.99 -1.68
C SER A 33 0.01 -1.09 -2.19
N ILE A 34 0.35 0.16 -2.53
CA ILE A 34 -0.60 1.14 -3.04
C ILE A 34 -1.09 0.75 -4.43
N LEU A 35 -0.17 0.43 -5.33
CA LEU A 35 -0.50 -0.03 -6.69
C LEU A 35 -1.38 -1.29 -6.66
N GLN A 36 -1.07 -2.25 -5.78
CA GLN A 36 -1.85 -3.47 -5.63
C GLN A 36 -3.28 -3.16 -5.14
N SER A 37 -3.39 -2.32 -4.11
CA SER A 37 -4.69 -1.90 -3.56
C SER A 37 -5.54 -1.21 -4.63
N ARG A 38 -4.92 -0.33 -5.43
CA ARG A 38 -5.61 0.40 -6.50
C ARG A 38 -6.00 -0.52 -7.67
N ALA A 39 -5.10 -1.40 -8.10
CA ALA A 39 -5.38 -2.36 -9.16
C ALA A 39 -6.55 -3.30 -8.80
N ASN A 40 -6.67 -3.69 -7.54
CA ASN A 40 -7.80 -4.49 -7.05
C ASN A 40 -9.13 -3.72 -7.13
N GLN A 41 -9.15 -2.43 -6.76
CA GLN A 41 -10.35 -1.59 -6.88
C GLN A 41 -10.84 -1.53 -8.33
N ILE A 42 -9.92 -1.22 -9.25
CA ILE A 42 -10.20 -1.16 -10.69
C ILE A 42 -10.70 -2.51 -11.21
N GLY A 43 -10.08 -3.61 -10.80
CA GLY A 43 -10.46 -4.95 -11.22
C GLY A 43 -11.86 -5.35 -10.76
N VAL A 44 -12.26 -4.97 -9.54
CA VAL A 44 -13.62 -5.19 -9.04
C VAL A 44 -14.63 -4.34 -9.83
N GLU A 45 -14.35 -3.06 -10.04
CA GLU A 45 -15.25 -2.16 -10.78
C GLU A 45 -15.48 -2.65 -12.22
N ILE A 46 -14.41 -3.04 -12.94
CA ILE A 46 -14.52 -3.59 -14.31
C ILE A 46 -15.33 -4.89 -14.33
N LYS A 47 -15.14 -5.76 -13.33
CA LYS A 47 -15.88 -7.02 -13.24
C LYS A 47 -17.37 -6.77 -13.01
N GLU A 48 -17.71 -5.88 -12.09
CA GLU A 48 -19.10 -5.51 -11.78
C GLU A 48 -19.77 -4.87 -13.00
N GLU A 49 -19.08 -3.95 -13.69
CA GLU A 49 -19.59 -3.33 -14.92
C GLU A 49 -19.86 -4.36 -16.03
N LEU A 50 -18.93 -5.31 -16.23
CA LEU A 50 -19.10 -6.39 -17.20
C LEU A 50 -20.31 -7.27 -16.88
N ILE A 51 -20.46 -7.69 -15.61
CA ILE A 51 -21.59 -8.54 -15.19
C ILE A 51 -22.91 -7.81 -15.39
N ALA A 52 -23.01 -6.55 -14.96
CA ALA A 52 -24.22 -5.74 -15.15
C ALA A 52 -24.57 -5.61 -16.64
N LYS A 53 -23.58 -5.44 -17.51
CA LYS A 53 -23.79 -5.39 -18.96
C LYS A 53 -24.20 -6.73 -19.55
N LEU A 54 -23.70 -7.86 -19.05
CA LEU A 54 -24.11 -9.18 -19.52
C LEU A 54 -25.54 -9.53 -19.08
N ASP A 55 -25.94 -9.11 -17.89
CA ASP A 55 -27.30 -9.32 -17.38
C ASP A 55 -28.36 -8.59 -18.21
N GLU A 56 -28.03 -7.44 -18.82
CA GLU A 56 -28.91 -6.73 -19.77
C GLU A 56 -29.30 -7.58 -21.00
N PHE A 57 -28.48 -8.57 -21.37
CA PHE A 57 -28.73 -9.47 -22.50
C PHE A 57 -29.33 -10.82 -22.09
N ALA A 58 -29.46 -11.10 -20.79
CA ALA A 58 -30.06 -12.32 -20.30
C ALA A 58 -31.59 -12.25 -20.45
N THR A 59 -32.09 -12.54 -21.66
CA THR A 59 -33.53 -12.77 -21.84
C THR A 59 -33.92 -14.08 -21.16
N PRO A 60 -34.96 -14.10 -20.32
CA PRO A 60 -35.50 -15.34 -19.78
C PRO A 60 -36.27 -16.07 -20.89
N SER A 61 -35.57 -16.79 -21.76
CA SER A 61 -36.17 -17.66 -22.77
C SER A 61 -36.34 -19.06 -22.21
N ASP A 62 -37.50 -19.34 -21.62
CA ASP A 62 -37.93 -20.69 -21.23
C ASP A 62 -38.74 -21.35 -22.36
N THR A 63 -38.33 -21.10 -23.61
CA THR A 63 -38.95 -21.61 -24.84
C THR A 63 -37.91 -22.42 -25.61
N LEU A 64 -38.34 -23.55 -26.18
CA LEU A 64 -37.55 -24.45 -27.06
C LEU A 64 -37.21 -23.81 -28.42
N GLU A 65 -37.04 -22.50 -28.48
CA GLU A 65 -36.60 -21.79 -29.68
C GLU A 65 -35.07 -21.88 -29.82
N GLU A 66 -34.61 -21.91 -31.07
CA GLU A 66 -33.20 -21.87 -31.40
C GLU A 66 -32.60 -20.53 -30.93
N VAL A 67 -31.77 -20.58 -29.89
CA VAL A 67 -31.07 -19.41 -29.37
C VAL A 67 -29.93 -19.06 -30.33
N PHE A 68 -30.09 -17.98 -31.08
CA PHE A 68 -29.04 -17.45 -31.96
C PHE A 68 -27.94 -16.76 -31.15
N GLU A 69 -26.72 -16.75 -31.69
CA GLU A 69 -25.60 -16.00 -31.09
C GLU A 69 -25.93 -14.51 -31.00
N ASN A 70 -25.78 -13.93 -29.81
CA ASN A 70 -25.93 -12.50 -29.61
C ASN A 70 -24.63 -11.78 -29.99
N GLN A 71 -24.65 -11.07 -31.12
CA GLN A 71 -23.49 -10.31 -31.62
C GLN A 71 -23.06 -9.20 -30.65
N GLU A 72 -24.01 -8.57 -29.96
CA GLU A 72 -23.74 -7.48 -29.01
C GLU A 72 -23.03 -8.01 -27.76
N GLN A 73 -23.46 -9.16 -27.23
CA GLN A 73 -22.79 -9.84 -26.11
C GLN A 73 -21.34 -10.22 -26.45
N THR A 74 -21.13 -10.68 -27.69
CA THR A 74 -19.80 -11.05 -28.19
C THR A 74 -18.90 -9.82 -28.32
N GLU A 75 -19.42 -8.70 -28.83
CA GLU A 75 -18.67 -7.45 -28.96
C GLU A 75 -18.29 -6.86 -27.61
N ILE A 76 -19.21 -6.88 -26.64
CA ILE A 76 -18.96 -6.42 -25.27
C ILE A 76 -17.88 -7.26 -24.59
N SER A 77 -17.97 -8.58 -24.70
CA SER A 77 -16.98 -9.49 -24.12
C SER A 77 -15.59 -9.25 -24.72
N ARG A 78 -15.50 -9.09 -26.05
CA ARG A 78 -14.24 -8.74 -26.74
C ARG A 78 -13.71 -7.36 -26.33
N PHE A 79 -14.58 -6.40 -26.04
CA PHE A 79 -14.17 -5.07 -25.60
C PHE A 79 -13.44 -5.14 -24.26
N TYR A 80 -14.04 -5.80 -23.25
CA TYR A 80 -13.45 -5.92 -21.92
C TYR A 80 -12.19 -6.82 -21.91
N GLU A 81 -12.13 -7.84 -22.76
CA GLU A 81 -10.92 -8.66 -22.94
C GLU A 81 -9.75 -7.84 -23.50
N ARG A 82 -10.04 -6.84 -24.33
CA ARG A 82 -9.06 -5.98 -25.00
C ARG A 82 -8.51 -4.88 -24.10
N LEU A 83 -9.11 -4.64 -22.94
CA LEU A 83 -8.67 -3.60 -22.01
C LEU A 83 -7.30 -3.93 -21.40
N PRO A 84 -6.49 -2.90 -21.05
CA PRO A 84 -5.25 -3.11 -20.34
C PRO A 84 -5.50 -3.73 -18.96
N LYS A 85 -4.52 -4.50 -18.46
CA LYS A 85 -4.63 -5.11 -17.12
C LYS A 85 -4.82 -4.01 -16.06
N PRO A 86 -5.61 -4.26 -14.99
CA PRO A 86 -5.83 -3.28 -13.92
C PRO A 86 -4.56 -2.71 -13.31
N THR A 87 -3.50 -3.52 -13.19
CA THR A 87 -2.19 -3.08 -12.71
C THR A 87 -1.56 -2.00 -13.60
N LEU A 88 -1.72 -2.09 -14.92
CA LEU A 88 -1.18 -1.10 -15.85
C LEU A 88 -1.97 0.21 -15.80
N ILE A 89 -3.29 0.12 -15.57
CA ILE A 89 -4.16 1.28 -15.33
C ILE A 89 -3.76 1.97 -14.03
N ALA A 90 -3.57 1.23 -12.94
CA ALA A 90 -3.12 1.78 -11.66
C ALA A 90 -1.77 2.49 -11.75
N ILE A 91 -0.81 1.92 -12.49
CA ILE A 91 0.49 2.59 -12.72
C ILE A 91 0.30 3.88 -13.53
N GLN A 92 -0.58 3.88 -14.53
CA GLN A 92 -0.86 5.06 -15.33
C GLN A 92 -1.53 6.16 -14.49
N GLU A 93 -2.50 5.81 -13.66
CA GLU A 93 -3.14 6.75 -12.73
C GLU A 93 -2.15 7.32 -11.71
N LEU A 94 -1.17 6.51 -11.27
CA LEU A 94 -0.09 6.99 -10.41
C LEU A 94 0.77 8.03 -11.13
N LEU A 95 1.16 7.78 -12.38
CA LEU A 95 1.94 8.71 -13.19
C LEU A 95 1.20 10.02 -13.50
N GLU A 96 -0.13 9.99 -13.46
CA GLU A 96 -0.99 11.16 -13.66
C GLU A 96 -1.35 11.87 -12.34
N ASP A 97 -0.72 11.50 -11.22
CA ASP A 97 -0.97 12.03 -9.87
C ASP A 97 -2.45 11.92 -9.41
N ASN A 98 -3.19 10.94 -9.94
CA ASN A 98 -4.60 10.75 -9.66
C ASN A 98 -4.88 9.84 -8.44
N ILE A 99 -3.84 9.36 -7.76
CA ILE A 99 -3.95 8.45 -6.62
C ILE A 99 -3.77 9.22 -5.31
N TYR A 100 -4.88 9.42 -4.60
CA TYR A 100 -4.82 9.92 -3.22
C TYR A 100 -4.55 8.77 -2.25
N VAL A 101 -3.40 8.82 -1.58
CA VAL A 101 -3.04 7.86 -0.54
C VAL A 101 -3.43 8.43 0.81
N ARG A 102 -4.35 7.75 1.50
CA ARG A 102 -4.64 8.06 2.90
C ARG A 102 -3.59 7.37 3.77
N GLU A 103 -2.65 8.13 4.30
CA GLU A 103 -1.82 7.65 5.40
C GLU A 103 -2.72 7.29 6.58
N LYS A 104 -2.81 6.00 6.89
CA LYS A 104 -3.25 5.59 8.20
C LYS A 104 -2.09 5.92 9.13
N ILE A 105 -2.13 7.13 9.71
CA ILE A 105 -1.25 7.47 10.84
C ILE A 105 -1.30 6.25 11.76
N LYS A 106 -0.12 5.63 11.98
CA LYS A 106 0.04 4.63 13.04
C LYS A 106 -0.27 5.35 14.34
N LYS A 107 -1.54 5.30 14.73
CA LYS A 107 -2.02 5.55 16.08
C LYS A 107 -2.08 4.21 16.82
N GLU A 108 -1.13 3.34 16.53
CA GLU A 108 -0.57 2.47 17.54
C GLU A 108 0.64 3.24 18.02
N GLU A 109 0.41 4.05 19.04
CA GLU A 109 1.48 4.54 19.87
C GLU A 109 2.36 3.33 20.18
N ILE A 110 3.62 3.39 19.76
CA ILE A 110 4.67 2.77 20.57
C ILE A 110 4.70 3.64 21.84
N THR A 111 3.71 3.48 22.71
CA THR A 111 3.91 3.64 24.14
C THR A 111 4.76 2.45 24.52
N LEU A 112 6.08 2.55 24.28
CA LEU A 112 6.98 2.01 25.29
C LEU A 112 6.58 2.78 26.53
N GLU A 113 5.91 2.09 27.44
CA GLU A 113 5.46 2.66 28.69
C GLU A 113 6.65 3.37 29.30
N LYS A 114 6.53 4.69 29.51
CA LYS A 114 7.51 5.43 30.34
C LYS A 114 7.64 4.79 31.72
N ASP A 115 6.62 4.04 32.13
CA ASP A 115 6.52 3.34 33.39
C ASP A 115 7.52 2.15 33.48
N GLU A 116 7.94 1.52 32.37
CA GLU A 116 8.96 0.44 32.40
C GLU A 116 10.42 0.96 32.38
N MET A 117 10.62 2.26 32.10
CA MET A 117 11.96 2.88 32.08
C MET A 117 12.34 3.45 33.46
N ASP A 118 11.37 3.89 34.26
CA ASP A 118 11.59 4.39 35.63
C ASP A 118 11.94 3.26 36.63
N ASP A 119 11.45 2.03 36.38
CA ASP A 119 11.74 0.88 37.26
C ASP A 119 13.21 0.42 37.16
N LEU A 120 13.84 0.54 35.98
CA LEU A 120 15.25 0.16 35.78
C LEU A 120 16.24 1.20 36.33
N GLU A 121 15.90 2.50 36.34
CA GLU A 121 16.73 3.53 37.00
C GLU A 121 16.68 3.42 38.53
N SER A 122 15.61 2.84 39.08
CA SER A 122 15.47 2.66 40.54
C SER A 122 16.29 1.47 41.10
N GLU A 123 16.57 0.46 40.28
CA GLU A 123 17.38 -0.70 40.69
C GLU A 123 18.89 -0.39 40.69
N GLU A 124 19.39 0.45 39.79
CA GLU A 124 20.82 0.81 39.74
C GLU A 124 21.26 1.63 40.96
N ILE A 125 20.37 2.43 41.56
CA ILE A 125 20.71 3.29 42.71
C ILE A 125 20.85 2.49 44.03
N SER A 126 20.36 1.25 44.10
CA SER A 126 20.40 0.45 45.34
C SER A 126 21.68 -0.38 45.56
N SER A 127 22.64 -0.37 44.62
CA SER A 127 23.83 -1.23 44.70
C SER A 127 25.15 -0.53 45.05
N GLU A 128 25.15 0.78 45.33
CA GLU A 128 26.33 1.51 45.80
C GLU A 128 26.32 1.69 47.32
N ASP A 129 26.32 0.57 48.06
CA ASP A 129 26.75 0.52 49.45
C ASP A 129 28.06 -0.27 49.55
N VAL A 130 29.20 0.44 49.40
CA VAL A 130 30.47 0.03 50.02
C VAL A 130 30.96 1.23 50.86
N PRO A 131 31.13 1.06 52.17
CA PRO A 131 31.33 2.16 53.10
C PRO A 131 32.75 2.74 53.05
N SER A 132 32.80 4.03 53.31
CA SER A 132 33.97 4.87 53.59
C SER A 132 34.93 4.27 54.64
N GLU A 133 36.22 4.24 54.32
CA GLU A 133 37.28 4.39 55.32
C GLU A 133 37.92 5.78 55.15
N GLU A 134 37.67 6.65 56.12
CA GLU A 134 38.54 7.78 56.43
C GLU A 134 39.93 7.24 56.81
N ASN A 135 40.99 7.77 56.21
CA ASN A 135 42.15 8.16 56.99
C ASN A 135 42.85 9.34 56.33
N LYS A 136 43.00 10.39 57.15
CA LYS A 136 43.94 11.50 56.98
C LYS A 136 45.33 10.92 56.80
N ASP A 137 46.13 11.51 55.90
CA ASP A 137 47.39 12.15 56.30
C ASP A 137 48.07 12.85 55.11
N SER A 138 48.30 14.14 55.33
CA SER A 138 49.48 14.94 54.95
C SER A 138 50.20 14.75 53.60
N GLU A 139 50.31 15.90 52.93
CA GLU A 139 51.57 16.52 52.47
C GLU A 139 52.07 16.33 51.03
N SER A 140 52.46 17.49 50.49
CA SER A 140 53.37 17.79 49.36
C SER A 140 52.88 17.45 47.95
N VAL A 141 52.59 18.44 47.10
CA VAL A 141 53.57 19.31 46.38
C VAL A 141 54.57 18.47 45.59
N ASN A 142 54.35 18.27 44.29
CA ASN A 142 55.12 18.99 43.24
C ASN A 142 54.73 18.55 41.82
N GLU A 143 54.95 19.51 40.91
CA GLU A 143 55.10 19.36 39.46
C GLU A 143 56.06 18.23 39.07
N VAL A 144 55.79 17.55 37.95
CA VAL A 144 56.43 17.67 36.62
C VAL A 144 55.72 16.74 35.64
#